data_AF-A0A8H4B1Z7-F1
#
_entry.id   AF-A0A8H4B1Z7-F1
#
_cell.length_a   1.000
_cell.length_b   1.000
_cell.length_c   1.000
_cell.angle_alpha   90.00
_cell.angle_beta   90.00
_cell.angle_gamma   90.00
#
_symmetry.space_group_name_H-M   'P 1'
#
loop_
_entity.id
_entity.type
_entity.pdbx_description
1 polymer ?
#
loop_
_entity_poly.entity_id
_entity_poly.type
_entity_poly.pdbx_seq_one_letter_code
_entity_poly.pdbx_strand_id
1 'polypeptide(L)'
;MTDQIANLETQRTDESPPPRTARCYTYCRNVLIGILSCLRYRSVQLYRKVTAKHIDENKNLTDESNIQIVKLQEEIELLKQKNNSLRDEASNYQVLLSSMTSYRLADDDQNNSVYLTEDINKLYDRISKFVTNLKKGVNLHKNEVSVLMQKYDITTKGLEIQLVKEVLKRLVIDTIINMADTYFKSDKSDNFQLEKDIINPLSSLLNNFHKLSNERSGSSDIIKAVPTKVRQQMYMVLGNLAFSNIIYEEEKILEHPFISNSKKELINTINQYRTINDDSKRKEIENQVSALIRDVISIFYFRRYIQEPIVEYTWIENNKPIDPLTMDGIWNDDIGDLVVKFCSFPLFGTELENLDKMKIYTRARVIT
;
A
#
# COMPACT_ATOMS: atom_id res chain seq x y z
N MET A 1 67.13 25.20 40.35
CA MET A 1 67.33 25.63 41.76
C MET A 1 68.27 24.64 42.36
N THR A 2 69.56 24.64 42.00
CA THR A 2 70.53 25.73 42.15
C THR A 2 70.62 26.20 43.61
N ASP A 3 71.83 26.05 44.13
CA ASP A 3 72.48 26.92 45.09
C ASP A 3 72.33 26.68 46.60
N GLN A 4 73.53 26.71 47.21
CA GLN A 4 73.88 26.96 48.61
C GLN A 4 73.65 25.75 49.54
N ILE A 5 74.68 25.09 50.08
CA ILE A 5 75.79 25.68 50.85
C ILE A 5 77.10 24.96 50.52
N ALA A 6 77.96 25.67 49.79
CA ALA A 6 79.40 25.52 49.81
C ALA A 6 79.99 26.33 50.98
N ASN A 7 81.24 26.05 51.32
CA ASN A 7 82.14 26.78 52.23
C ASN A 7 81.90 26.59 53.73
N LEU A 8 82.71 25.72 54.32
CA LEU A 8 83.59 26.04 55.46
C LEU A 8 84.69 24.95 55.59
N GLU A 9 85.46 24.75 54.53
CA GLU A 9 86.80 24.17 54.62
C GLU A 9 87.80 25.30 54.39
N THR A 10 88.30 25.92 55.46
CA THR A 10 89.69 26.40 55.65
C THR A 10 89.76 27.40 56.81
N GLN A 11 90.17 26.90 57.97
CA GLN A 11 91.15 27.57 58.81
C GLN A 11 91.82 26.48 59.65
N ARG A 12 92.95 25.98 59.13
CA ARG A 12 93.96 25.26 59.92
C ARG A 12 94.51 26.27 60.93
N THR A 13 94.24 26.03 62.20
CA THR A 13 95.17 26.37 63.27
C THR A 13 95.78 25.05 63.73
N ASP A 14 97.09 24.90 63.49
CA ASP A 14 97.93 23.83 64.00
C ASP A 14 97.92 23.85 65.52
N GLU A 15 97.05 23.04 66.13
CA GLU A 15 97.25 22.53 67.49
C GLU A 15 96.85 21.06 67.49
N SER A 16 97.86 20.18 67.51
CA SER A 16 97.67 18.77 67.82
C SER A 16 97.12 18.66 69.25
N PRO A 17 95.89 18.14 69.45
CA PRO A 17 95.33 18.03 70.78
C PRO A 17 95.99 16.83 71.52
N PRO A 18 96.26 16.94 72.82
CA PRO A 18 96.99 15.92 73.58
C PRO A 18 96.26 14.55 73.54
N PRO A 19 96.97 13.41 73.67
CA PRO A 19 96.45 12.06 73.39
C PRO A 19 95.21 11.63 74.20
N ARG A 20 94.79 12.39 75.21
CA ARG A 20 93.56 12.16 76.00
C ARG A 20 92.30 12.83 75.44
N THR A 21 92.39 13.92 74.66
CA THR A 21 91.23 14.64 74.09
C THR A 21 90.75 14.02 72.76
N ALA A 22 91.63 13.38 71.98
CA ALA A 22 91.25 12.63 70.78
C ALA A 22 90.31 11.44 71.08
N ARG A 23 90.51 10.75 72.22
CA ARG A 23 89.62 9.65 72.65
C ARG A 23 88.21 10.13 73.03
N CYS A 24 88.11 11.24 73.77
CA CYS A 24 86.81 11.84 74.12
C CYS A 24 86.07 12.35 72.87
N TYR A 25 86.77 13.00 71.94
CA TYR A 25 86.16 13.49 70.69
C TYR A 25 85.65 12.34 69.81
N THR A 26 86.42 11.25 69.72
CA THR A 26 86.02 10.04 68.99
C THR A 26 84.80 9.37 69.65
N TYR A 27 84.76 9.32 70.97
CA TYR A 27 83.61 8.79 71.72
C TYR A 27 82.35 9.64 71.50
N CYS A 28 82.42 10.96 71.69
CA CYS A 28 81.29 11.87 71.45
C CYS A 28 80.83 11.84 69.98
N ARG A 29 81.75 11.76 69.01
CA ARG A 29 81.43 11.59 67.59
C ARG A 29 80.70 10.28 67.32
N ASN A 30 81.15 9.16 67.90
CA ASN A 30 80.51 7.86 67.73
C ASN A 30 79.12 7.81 68.39
N VAL A 31 78.95 8.45 69.55
CA VAL A 31 77.64 8.60 70.20
C VAL A 31 76.69 9.45 69.34
N LEU A 32 77.17 10.57 68.78
CA LEU A 32 76.37 11.43 67.89
C LEU A 32 75.98 10.70 66.59
N ILE A 33 76.90 9.93 65.99
CA ILE A 33 76.63 9.07 64.83
C ILE A 33 75.60 7.99 65.20
N GLY A 34 75.69 7.40 66.39
CA GLY A 34 74.70 6.45 66.91
C GLY A 34 73.30 7.08 67.03
N ILE A 35 73.20 8.26 67.62
CA ILE A 35 71.94 9.00 67.77
C ILE A 35 71.36 9.39 66.40
N LEU A 36 72.19 9.93 65.50
CA LEU A 36 71.79 10.30 64.14
C LEU A 36 71.35 9.08 63.31
N SER A 37 72.03 7.93 63.46
CA SER A 37 71.63 6.70 62.77
C SER A 37 70.32 6.15 63.32
N CYS A 38 70.07 6.22 64.64
CA CYS A 38 68.77 5.88 65.23
C CYS A 38 67.65 6.83 64.79
N LEU A 39 67.89 8.15 64.76
CA LEU A 39 66.92 9.14 64.27
C LEU A 39 66.60 8.93 62.80
N ARG A 40 67.61 8.68 61.97
CA ARG A 40 67.44 8.36 60.54
C ARG A 40 66.69 7.05 60.33
N TYR A 41 66.98 6.02 61.13
CA TYR A 41 66.24 4.77 61.08
C TYR A 41 64.76 5.00 61.43
N ARG A 42 64.48 5.72 62.53
CA ARG A 42 63.11 5.98 62.98
C ARG A 42 62.33 6.86 61.99
N SER A 43 62.96 7.85 61.37
CA SER A 43 62.34 8.69 60.34
C SER A 43 62.01 7.89 59.07
N VAL A 44 62.92 7.01 58.63
CA VAL A 44 62.67 6.10 57.50
C VAL A 44 61.53 5.13 57.81
N GLN A 45 61.46 4.58 59.03
CA GLN A 45 60.35 3.71 59.42
C GLN A 45 59.01 4.45 59.46
N LEU A 46 58.99 5.70 59.94
CA LEU A 46 57.78 6.53 59.95
C LEU A 46 57.31 6.84 58.53
N TYR A 47 58.24 7.24 57.65
CA TYR A 47 57.96 7.51 56.24
C TYR A 47 57.40 6.26 55.55
N ARG A 48 58.02 5.09 55.75
CA ARG A 48 57.51 3.82 55.22
C ARG A 48 56.08 3.51 55.66
N LYS A 49 55.75 3.75 56.93
CA LYS A 49 54.38 3.53 57.44
C LYS A 49 53.36 4.46 56.79
N VAL A 50 53.68 5.75 56.68
CA VAL A 50 52.80 6.74 56.04
C VAL A 50 52.62 6.43 54.56
N THR A 51 53.71 6.14 53.84
CA THR A 51 53.67 5.78 52.42
C THR A 51 52.88 4.49 52.19
N ALA A 52 53.06 3.46 53.04
CA ALA A 52 52.30 2.22 52.95
C ALA A 52 50.79 2.46 53.15
N LYS A 53 50.41 3.30 54.11
CA LYS A 53 49.02 3.68 54.34
C LYS A 53 48.42 4.41 53.13
N HIS A 54 49.13 5.38 52.57
CA HIS A 54 48.66 6.09 51.36
C HIS A 54 48.57 5.19 50.13
N ILE A 55 49.48 4.22 49.98
CA ILE A 55 49.40 3.22 48.91
C ILE A 55 48.13 2.38 49.07
N ASP A 56 47.81 1.95 50.29
CA ASP A 56 46.62 1.15 50.58
C ASP A 56 45.32 1.94 50.33
N GLU A 57 45.25 3.19 50.80
CA GLU A 57 44.11 4.09 50.55
C GLU A 57 43.90 4.34 49.05
N ASN A 58 44.97 4.64 48.30
CA ASN A 58 44.88 4.85 46.86
C ASN A 58 44.48 3.58 46.12
N LYS A 59 44.93 2.41 46.58
CA LYS A 59 44.55 1.12 46.01
C LYS A 59 43.04 0.88 46.19
N ASN A 60 42.52 1.08 47.40
CA ASN A 60 41.09 0.94 47.68
C ASN A 60 40.23 1.90 46.82
N LEU A 61 40.62 3.17 46.70
CA LEU A 61 39.93 4.14 45.83
C LEU A 61 39.96 3.74 44.34
N THR A 62 41.08 3.18 43.90
CA THR A 62 41.23 2.68 42.52
C THR A 62 40.33 1.47 42.28
N ASP A 63 40.27 0.54 43.24
CA ASP A 63 39.42 -0.64 43.17
C ASP A 63 37.93 -0.26 43.16
N GLU A 64 37.50 0.68 44.01
CA GLU A 64 36.13 1.22 44.00
C GLU A 64 35.78 1.92 42.67
N SER A 65 36.68 2.74 42.15
CA SER A 65 36.49 3.43 40.86
C SER A 65 36.39 2.43 39.71
N ASN A 66 37.21 1.38 39.71
CA ASN A 66 37.18 0.32 38.69
C ASN A 66 35.85 -0.45 38.74
N ILE A 67 35.34 -0.77 39.93
CA ILE A 67 34.02 -1.41 40.09
C ILE A 67 32.92 -0.53 39.49
N GLN A 68 32.98 0.79 39.72
CA GLN A 68 31.99 1.72 39.19
C GLN A 68 32.08 1.87 37.67
N ILE A 69 33.30 1.89 37.10
CA ILE A 69 33.53 1.92 35.65
C ILE A 69 32.92 0.68 35.00
N VAL A 70 33.16 -0.52 35.55
CA VAL A 70 32.61 -1.78 35.02
C VAL A 70 31.08 -1.74 35.04
N LYS A 71 30.46 -1.31 36.15
CA LYS A 71 28.99 -1.19 36.24
C LYS A 71 28.42 -0.21 35.21
N LEU A 72 29.06 0.94 35.00
CA LEU A 72 28.63 1.91 34.01
C LEU A 72 28.81 1.39 32.58
N GLN A 73 29.86 0.60 32.31
CA GLN A 73 30.08 -0.05 31.02
C GLN A 73 28.97 -1.07 30.72
N GLU A 74 28.62 -1.90 31.71
CA GLU A 74 27.51 -2.86 31.60
C GLU A 74 26.18 -2.13 31.33
N GLU A 75 25.90 -1.03 32.04
CA GLU A 75 24.69 -0.23 31.84
C GLU A 75 24.64 0.41 30.44
N ILE A 76 25.77 0.94 29.95
CA ILE A 76 25.89 1.49 28.59
C ILE A 76 25.63 0.40 27.53
N GLU A 77 26.15 -0.81 27.72
CA GLU A 77 25.89 -1.93 26.80
C GLU A 77 24.41 -2.33 26.80
N LEU A 78 23.79 -2.45 27.98
CA LEU A 78 22.36 -2.74 28.11
C LEU A 78 21.50 -1.66 27.43
N LEU A 79 21.81 -0.38 27.64
CA LEU A 79 21.11 0.74 27.01
C LEU A 79 21.28 0.74 25.49
N LYS A 80 22.48 0.41 24.97
CA LYS A 80 22.71 0.26 23.53
C LYS A 80 21.89 -0.87 22.94
N GLN A 81 21.87 -2.03 23.59
CA GLN A 81 21.05 -3.17 23.14
C GLN A 81 19.57 -2.80 23.11
N LYS A 82 19.07 -2.14 24.15
CA LYS A 82 17.67 -1.69 24.22
C LYS A 82 17.35 -0.65 23.13
N ASN A 83 18.23 0.31 22.89
CA ASN A 83 18.05 1.30 21.83
C ASN A 83 18.04 0.67 20.43
N ASN A 84 18.89 -0.33 20.18
CA ASN A 84 18.87 -1.06 18.91
C ASN A 84 17.54 -1.79 18.74
N SER A 85 17.07 -2.51 19.77
CA SER A 85 15.78 -3.21 19.73
C SER A 85 14.62 -2.24 19.49
N LEU A 86 14.60 -1.06 20.14
CA LEU A 86 13.57 -0.04 19.93
C LEU A 86 13.63 0.55 18.52
N ARG A 87 14.84 0.71 17.96
CA ARG A 87 15.03 1.19 16.59
C ARG A 87 14.53 0.18 15.56
N ASP A 88 14.75 -1.11 15.81
CA ASP A 88 14.25 -2.19 14.97
C ASP A 88 12.71 -2.23 15.02
N GLU A 89 12.13 -2.10 16.22
CA GLU A 89 10.67 -2.02 16.40
C GLU A 89 10.07 -0.80 15.68
N ALA A 90 10.67 0.38 15.85
CA ALA A 90 10.25 1.60 15.16
C ALA A 90 10.33 1.47 13.63
N SER A 91 11.38 0.81 13.11
CA SER A 91 11.53 0.55 11.68
C SER A 91 10.44 -0.39 11.17
N ASN A 92 10.12 -1.45 11.92
CA ASN A 92 9.02 -2.36 11.59
C ASN A 92 7.67 -1.65 11.58
N TYR A 93 7.40 -0.77 12.56
CA TYR A 93 6.19 0.05 12.54
C TYR A 93 6.14 0.99 11.34
N GLN A 94 7.26 1.59 10.92
CA GLN A 94 7.30 2.43 9.72
C GLN A 94 6.98 1.64 8.45
N VAL A 95 7.47 0.40 8.34
CA VAL A 95 7.15 -0.51 7.22
C VAL A 95 5.65 -0.86 7.23
N LEU A 96 5.11 -1.25 8.38
CA LEU A 96 3.67 -1.53 8.54
C LEU A 96 2.80 -0.30 8.27
N LEU A 97 3.25 0.87 8.70
CA LEU A 97 2.54 2.13 8.46
C LEU A 97 2.50 2.44 6.98
N SER A 98 3.64 2.31 6.29
CA SER A 98 3.73 2.51 4.84
C SER A 98 2.81 1.57 4.06
N SER A 99 2.70 0.30 4.47
CA SER A 99 1.79 -0.66 3.82
C SER A 99 0.32 -0.36 4.09
N MET A 100 -0.01 0.10 5.31
CA MET A 100 -1.38 0.48 5.69
C MET A 100 -1.85 1.79 5.05
N THR A 101 -0.96 2.78 4.86
CA THR A 101 -1.32 4.09 4.29
C THR A 101 -1.19 4.15 2.77
N SER A 102 -0.45 3.23 2.14
CA SER A 102 -0.33 3.19 0.68
C SER A 102 -1.60 2.68 0.04
N TYR A 103 -2.28 3.45 -0.81
CA TYR A 103 -3.45 2.99 -1.57
C TYR A 103 -3.10 2.19 -2.83
N ARG A 104 -1.80 2.07 -3.15
CA ARG A 104 -1.31 1.31 -4.30
C ARG A 104 -1.45 -0.18 -4.03
N LEU A 105 -2.02 -0.87 -5.00
CA LEU A 105 -1.98 -2.33 -5.07
C LEU A 105 -0.57 -2.77 -5.48
N ALA A 106 -0.22 -4.02 -5.22
CA ALA A 106 1.05 -4.58 -5.68
C ALA A 106 1.10 -4.58 -7.22
N ASP A 107 2.30 -4.51 -7.79
CA ASP A 107 2.47 -4.46 -9.25
C ASP A 107 1.98 -5.74 -9.93
N ASP A 108 2.01 -6.87 -9.22
CA ASP A 108 1.54 -8.19 -9.65
C ASP A 108 0.08 -8.49 -9.27
N ASP A 109 -0.60 -7.58 -8.55
CA ASP A 109 -2.01 -7.75 -8.19
C ASP A 109 -2.90 -7.59 -9.44
N GLN A 110 -3.73 -8.59 -9.74
CA GLN A 110 -4.67 -8.58 -10.87
C GLN A 110 -5.64 -7.38 -10.83
N ASN A 111 -5.82 -6.74 -9.67
CA ASN A 111 -6.67 -5.57 -9.51
C ASN A 111 -5.92 -4.24 -9.74
N ASN A 112 -4.62 -4.28 -10.04
CA ASN A 112 -3.85 -3.11 -10.44
C ASN A 112 -4.50 -2.40 -11.65
N SER A 113 -4.45 -1.07 -11.65
CA SER A 113 -4.97 -0.19 -12.70
C SER A 113 -4.59 -0.60 -14.12
N VAL A 114 -3.38 -1.15 -14.33
CA VAL A 114 -2.92 -1.61 -15.65
C VAL A 114 -3.78 -2.77 -16.16
N TYR A 115 -4.03 -3.77 -15.31
CA TYR A 115 -4.88 -4.90 -15.64
C TYR A 115 -6.35 -4.50 -15.80
N LEU A 116 -6.82 -3.47 -15.07
CA LEU A 116 -8.17 -2.95 -15.26
C LEU A 116 -8.38 -2.43 -16.69
N THR A 117 -7.45 -1.62 -17.21
CA THR A 117 -7.52 -1.13 -18.60
C THR A 117 -7.50 -2.29 -19.61
N GLU A 118 -6.64 -3.29 -19.39
CA GLU A 118 -6.58 -4.47 -20.26
C GLU A 118 -7.90 -5.26 -20.24
N ASP A 119 -8.47 -5.46 -19.06
CA ASP A 119 -9.70 -6.23 -18.89
C ASP A 119 -10.94 -5.48 -19.42
N ILE A 120 -10.97 -4.14 -19.34
CA ILE A 120 -12.00 -3.32 -20.00
C ILE A 120 -11.94 -3.52 -21.53
N ASN A 121 -10.74 -3.53 -22.12
CA ASN A 121 -10.58 -3.77 -23.55
C ASN A 121 -10.97 -5.22 -23.94
N LYS A 122 -10.55 -6.21 -23.15
CA LYS A 122 -10.97 -7.62 -23.34
C LYS A 122 -12.48 -7.78 -23.24
N LEU A 123 -13.14 -7.06 -22.32
CA LEU A 123 -14.59 -7.06 -22.19
C LEU A 123 -15.25 -6.55 -23.49
N TYR A 124 -14.77 -5.44 -24.04
CA TYR A 124 -15.28 -4.91 -25.31
C TYR A 124 -15.18 -5.93 -26.46
N ASP A 125 -14.07 -6.67 -26.53
CA ASP A 125 -13.88 -7.73 -27.52
C ASP A 125 -14.82 -8.92 -27.29
N ARG A 126 -15.03 -9.33 -26.03
CA ARG A 126 -15.98 -10.40 -25.68
C ARG A 126 -17.42 -10.02 -26.04
N ILE A 127 -17.84 -8.79 -25.75
CA ILE A 127 -19.16 -8.27 -26.17
C ILE A 127 -19.25 -8.28 -27.70
N SER A 128 -18.19 -7.85 -28.39
CA SER A 128 -18.14 -7.84 -29.86
C SER A 128 -18.28 -9.25 -30.45
N LYS A 129 -17.69 -10.27 -29.83
CA LYS A 129 -17.84 -11.68 -30.23
C LYS A 129 -19.26 -12.17 -29.97
N PHE A 130 -19.84 -11.85 -28.80
CA PHE A 130 -21.20 -12.24 -28.44
C PHE A 130 -22.27 -11.66 -29.37
N VAL A 131 -22.14 -10.38 -29.75
CA VAL A 131 -23.05 -9.74 -30.73
C VAL A 131 -22.83 -10.28 -32.15
N THR A 132 -21.66 -10.85 -32.43
CA THR A 132 -21.20 -11.34 -33.74
C THR A 132 -20.95 -10.24 -34.77
N ASN A 133 -20.52 -10.66 -35.96
CA ASN A 133 -20.25 -9.82 -37.11
C ASN A 133 -21.54 -9.42 -37.86
N LEU A 134 -22.69 -10.01 -37.52
CA LEU A 134 -24.00 -9.79 -38.16
C LEU A 134 -23.98 -9.95 -39.69
N LYS A 135 -23.07 -10.80 -40.21
CA LYS A 135 -22.89 -11.08 -41.64
C LYS A 135 -23.35 -12.52 -41.94
N LYS A 136 -22.48 -13.36 -42.50
CA LYS A 136 -22.80 -14.73 -42.92
C LYS A 136 -23.33 -15.57 -41.75
N GLY A 137 -24.46 -16.24 -41.99
CA GLY A 137 -25.09 -17.14 -41.01
C GLY A 137 -25.86 -16.44 -39.89
N VAL A 138 -26.09 -15.13 -39.99
CA VAL A 138 -26.87 -14.35 -39.01
C VAL A 138 -27.97 -13.58 -39.73
N ASN A 139 -29.22 -13.80 -39.34
CA ASN A 139 -30.37 -13.06 -39.84
C ASN A 139 -30.70 -11.91 -38.89
N LEU A 140 -30.84 -10.69 -39.41
CA LEU A 140 -31.23 -9.51 -38.64
C LEU A 140 -32.74 -9.29 -38.69
N HIS A 141 -33.34 -9.03 -37.53
CA HIS A 141 -34.74 -8.67 -37.41
C HIS A 141 -34.87 -7.15 -37.55
N LYS A 142 -34.99 -6.68 -38.79
CA LYS A 142 -34.80 -5.26 -39.15
C LYS A 142 -35.80 -4.32 -38.45
N ASN A 143 -37.03 -4.77 -38.24
CA ASN A 143 -38.07 -3.95 -37.62
C ASN A 143 -37.77 -3.69 -36.15
N GLU A 144 -37.39 -4.74 -35.43
CA GLU A 144 -37.02 -4.75 -34.03
C GLU A 144 -35.75 -3.90 -33.82
N VAL A 145 -34.76 -4.04 -34.70
CA VAL A 145 -33.55 -3.20 -34.67
C VAL A 145 -33.92 -1.73 -34.89
N SER A 146 -34.83 -1.42 -35.82
CA SER A 146 -35.26 -0.03 -36.03
C SER A 146 -35.92 0.58 -34.79
N VAL A 147 -36.74 -0.20 -34.06
CA VAL A 147 -37.34 0.23 -32.79
C VAL A 147 -36.27 0.44 -31.71
N LEU A 148 -35.28 -0.45 -31.63
CA LEU A 148 -34.16 -0.31 -30.70
C LEU A 148 -33.31 0.94 -30.99
N MET A 149 -33.06 1.24 -32.26
CA MET A 149 -32.30 2.43 -32.65
C MET A 149 -33.02 3.72 -32.23
N GLN A 150 -34.35 3.76 -32.35
CA GLN A 150 -35.16 4.88 -31.86
C GLN A 150 -35.07 5.03 -30.33
N LYS A 151 -35.00 3.92 -29.58
CA LYS A 151 -34.82 3.96 -28.11
C LYS A 151 -33.52 4.63 -27.69
N TYR A 152 -32.50 4.60 -28.55
CA TYR A 152 -31.21 5.27 -28.32
C TYR A 152 -31.09 6.63 -29.04
N ASP A 153 -32.22 7.21 -29.47
CA ASP A 153 -32.29 8.50 -30.17
C ASP A 153 -31.42 8.57 -31.45
N ILE A 154 -31.29 7.43 -32.15
CA ILE A 154 -30.54 7.35 -33.41
C ILE A 154 -31.46 7.66 -34.58
N THR A 155 -31.13 8.71 -35.34
CA THR A 155 -31.98 9.27 -36.41
C THR A 155 -31.58 8.85 -37.84
N THR A 156 -30.69 7.87 -37.97
CA THR A 156 -30.11 7.49 -39.28
C THR A 156 -31.12 6.92 -40.26
N LYS A 157 -31.07 7.39 -41.51
CA LYS A 157 -31.85 6.85 -42.65
C LYS A 157 -31.18 5.58 -43.19
N GLY A 158 -31.47 4.44 -42.57
CA GLY A 158 -31.01 3.13 -43.03
C GLY A 158 -30.36 2.28 -41.94
N LEU A 159 -30.33 0.97 -42.17
CA LEU A 159 -29.83 -0.01 -41.22
C LEU A 159 -28.40 -0.40 -41.58
N GLU A 160 -27.43 0.44 -41.21
CA GLU A 160 -26.02 0.13 -41.39
C GLU A 160 -25.59 -0.97 -40.42
N ILE A 161 -25.12 -2.10 -40.94
CA ILE A 161 -24.75 -3.28 -40.13
C ILE A 161 -23.74 -2.92 -39.02
N GLN A 162 -22.81 -2.01 -39.31
CA GLN A 162 -21.82 -1.55 -38.33
C GLN A 162 -22.48 -0.81 -37.17
N LEU A 163 -23.39 0.13 -37.45
CA LEU A 163 -24.16 0.84 -36.44
C LEU A 163 -25.02 -0.12 -35.62
N VAL A 164 -25.72 -1.06 -36.26
CA VAL A 164 -26.52 -2.09 -35.57
C VAL A 164 -25.66 -2.91 -34.61
N LYS A 165 -24.46 -3.31 -35.05
CA LYS A 165 -23.53 -4.07 -34.20
C LYS A 165 -23.20 -3.29 -32.94
N GLU A 166 -22.82 -2.03 -33.07
CA GLU A 166 -22.47 -1.18 -31.94
C GLU A 166 -23.66 -0.91 -31.00
N VAL A 167 -24.86 -0.71 -31.54
CA VAL A 167 -26.10 -0.60 -30.75
C VAL A 167 -26.37 -1.86 -29.94
N LEU A 168 -26.19 -3.04 -30.53
CA LEU A 168 -26.35 -4.30 -29.80
C LEU A 168 -25.28 -4.50 -28.73
N LYS A 169 -24.04 -4.02 -28.93
CA LYS A 169 -23.01 -4.07 -27.86
C LYS A 169 -23.43 -3.23 -26.67
N ARG A 170 -23.95 -2.03 -26.93
CA ARG A 170 -24.46 -1.16 -25.87
C ARG A 170 -25.62 -1.81 -25.12
N LEU A 171 -26.56 -2.40 -25.86
CA LEU A 171 -27.71 -3.11 -25.29
C LEU A 171 -27.28 -4.25 -24.35
N VAL A 172 -26.23 -5.01 -24.69
CA VAL A 172 -25.69 -6.06 -23.81
C VAL A 172 -25.27 -5.48 -22.46
N ILE A 173 -24.51 -4.38 -22.48
CA ILE A 173 -24.03 -3.71 -21.25
C ILE A 173 -25.21 -3.20 -20.44
N ASP A 174 -26.12 -2.45 -21.06
CA ASP A 174 -27.30 -1.88 -20.38
C ASP A 174 -28.16 -2.98 -19.76
N THR A 175 -28.38 -4.08 -20.47
CA THR A 175 -29.18 -5.20 -19.97
C THR A 175 -28.54 -5.81 -18.73
N ILE A 176 -27.22 -6.07 -18.76
CA ILE A 176 -26.51 -6.63 -17.59
C ILE A 176 -26.49 -5.65 -16.42
N ILE A 177 -26.23 -4.36 -16.68
CA ILE A 177 -26.25 -3.32 -15.64
C ILE A 177 -27.63 -3.25 -14.99
N ASN A 178 -28.72 -3.24 -15.78
CA ASN A 178 -30.09 -3.20 -15.27
C ASN A 178 -30.44 -4.44 -14.42
N MET A 179 -30.02 -5.63 -14.86
CA MET A 179 -30.19 -6.87 -14.08
C MET A 179 -29.43 -6.81 -12.75
N ALA A 180 -28.17 -6.35 -12.76
CA ALA A 180 -27.37 -6.19 -11.56
C ALA A 180 -27.95 -5.12 -10.61
N ASP A 181 -28.39 -3.98 -11.15
CA ASP A 181 -29.07 -2.92 -10.40
C ASP A 181 -30.31 -3.48 -9.68
N THR A 182 -31.13 -4.24 -10.40
CA THR A 182 -32.32 -4.88 -9.85
C THR A 182 -31.96 -5.86 -8.74
N TYR A 183 -30.89 -6.65 -8.91
CA TYR A 183 -30.40 -7.58 -7.90
C TYR A 183 -29.95 -6.86 -6.62
N PHE A 184 -29.12 -5.82 -6.73
CA PHE A 184 -28.62 -5.10 -5.55
C PHE A 184 -29.68 -4.24 -4.85
N LYS A 185 -30.69 -3.74 -5.59
CA LYS A 185 -31.81 -2.94 -5.05
C LYS A 185 -32.99 -3.78 -4.52
N SER A 186 -33.06 -5.06 -4.87
CA SER A 186 -34.19 -5.92 -4.49
C SER A 186 -34.27 -6.10 -2.97
N ASP A 187 -35.44 -5.90 -2.36
CA ASP A 187 -35.67 -6.22 -0.94
C ASP A 187 -35.88 -7.72 -0.66
N LYS A 188 -35.98 -8.55 -1.72
CA LYS A 188 -36.20 -9.98 -1.56
C LYS A 188 -34.98 -10.62 -0.91
N SER A 189 -35.21 -11.26 0.24
CA SER A 189 -34.24 -12.14 0.88
C SER A 189 -34.18 -13.47 0.11
N ASP A 190 -32.99 -13.86 -0.33
CA ASP A 190 -32.72 -15.17 -0.92
C ASP A 190 -31.39 -15.69 -0.37
N ASN A 191 -31.26 -17.00 -0.24
CA ASN A 191 -30.14 -17.65 0.45
C ASN A 191 -28.79 -17.55 -0.29
N PHE A 192 -28.81 -17.02 -1.52
CA PHE A 192 -27.65 -16.89 -2.40
C PHE A 192 -27.36 -15.42 -2.76
N GLN A 193 -27.52 -14.51 -1.80
CA GLN A 193 -27.31 -13.06 -1.99
C GLN A 193 -26.12 -12.48 -1.20
N LEU A 194 -25.06 -13.27 -1.01
CA LEU A 194 -23.91 -12.86 -0.19
C LEU A 194 -23.26 -11.56 -0.70
N GLU A 195 -23.22 -11.35 -2.01
CA GLU A 195 -22.70 -10.13 -2.63
C GLU A 195 -23.40 -8.89 -2.11
N LYS A 196 -24.72 -8.95 -2.02
CA LYS A 196 -25.57 -7.87 -1.52
C LYS A 196 -25.46 -7.73 -0.01
N ASP A 197 -25.40 -8.85 0.72
CA ASP A 197 -25.24 -8.85 2.17
C ASP A 197 -23.89 -8.26 2.62
N ILE A 198 -22.88 -8.29 1.75
CA ILE A 198 -21.59 -7.62 1.96
C ILE A 198 -21.67 -6.14 1.56
N ILE A 199 -22.20 -5.81 0.39
CA ILE A 199 -22.17 -4.44 -0.16
C ILE A 199 -23.10 -3.48 0.58
N ASN A 200 -24.32 -3.92 0.91
CA ASN A 200 -25.32 -3.04 1.52
C ASN A 200 -24.85 -2.42 2.84
N PRO A 201 -24.33 -3.19 3.82
CA PRO A 201 -23.81 -2.61 5.05
C PRO A 201 -22.50 -1.84 4.87
N LEU A 202 -21.72 -2.12 3.81
CA LEU A 202 -20.42 -1.49 3.59
C LEU A 202 -20.51 0.04 3.52
N SER A 203 -21.51 0.58 2.81
CA SER A 203 -21.70 2.03 2.68
C SER A 203 -21.85 2.74 4.04
N SER A 204 -22.65 2.16 4.93
CA SER A 204 -22.86 2.66 6.30
C SER A 204 -21.57 2.57 7.13
N LEU A 205 -20.85 1.46 7.01
CA LEU A 205 -19.57 1.26 7.69
C LEU A 205 -18.52 2.29 7.24
N LEU A 206 -18.38 2.52 5.94
CA LEU A 206 -17.45 3.51 5.39
C LEU A 206 -17.79 4.93 5.88
N ASN A 207 -19.07 5.30 5.88
CA ASN A 207 -19.54 6.58 6.41
C ASN A 207 -19.22 6.74 7.90
N ASN A 208 -19.36 5.68 8.70
CA ASN A 208 -18.99 5.71 10.12
C ASN A 208 -17.48 5.89 10.30
N PHE A 209 -16.63 5.26 9.49
CA PHE A 209 -15.19 5.50 9.52
C PHE A 209 -14.82 6.92 9.11
N HIS A 210 -15.47 7.50 8.10
CA HIS A 210 -15.27 8.90 7.72
C HIS A 210 -15.66 9.87 8.83
N LYS A 211 -16.79 9.64 9.52
CA LYS A 211 -17.17 10.45 10.69
C LYS A 211 -16.17 10.29 11.82
N LEU A 212 -15.76 9.05 12.11
CA LEU A 212 -14.78 8.76 13.16
C LEU A 212 -13.45 9.49 12.91
N SER A 213 -12.96 9.49 11.66
CA SER A 213 -11.70 10.14 11.30
C SER A 213 -11.78 11.66 11.29
N ASN A 214 -12.93 12.24 10.96
CA ASN A 214 -13.09 13.70 10.85
C ASN A 214 -13.52 14.36 12.17
N GLU A 215 -14.28 13.66 13.03
CA GLU A 215 -14.92 14.26 14.21
C GLU A 215 -14.15 14.02 15.53
N ARG A 216 -13.12 13.16 15.55
CA ARG A 216 -12.38 12.80 16.78
C ARG A 216 -10.99 13.43 16.82
N SER A 217 -10.66 14.05 17.95
CA SER A 217 -9.29 14.49 18.26
C SER A 217 -8.35 13.29 18.29
N GLY A 218 -7.21 13.36 17.60
CA GLY A 218 -6.23 12.27 17.53
C GLY A 218 -6.36 11.38 16.31
N SER A 219 -7.19 11.72 15.31
CA SER A 219 -7.22 11.00 14.04
C SER A 219 -5.87 11.11 13.31
N SER A 220 -5.16 9.99 13.22
CA SER A 220 -3.94 9.86 12.43
C SER A 220 -4.26 9.67 10.95
N ASP A 221 -3.25 9.81 10.08
CA ASP A 221 -3.39 9.51 8.65
C ASP A 221 -3.72 8.04 8.38
N ILE A 222 -3.36 7.14 9.32
CA ILE A 222 -3.78 5.73 9.29
C ILE A 222 -5.31 5.63 9.39
N ILE A 223 -5.92 6.31 10.37
CA ILE A 223 -7.38 6.28 10.57
C ILE A 223 -8.11 6.87 9.37
N LYS A 224 -7.55 7.93 8.75
CA LYS A 224 -8.10 8.53 7.53
C LYS A 224 -8.02 7.59 6.32
N ALA A 225 -7.02 6.70 6.26
CA ALA A 225 -6.86 5.72 5.19
C ALA A 225 -7.77 4.49 5.34
N VAL A 226 -8.26 4.18 6.54
CA VAL A 226 -9.10 2.99 6.82
C VAL A 226 -10.32 2.86 5.91
N PRO A 227 -11.19 3.88 5.72
CA PRO A 227 -12.35 3.74 4.84
C PRO A 227 -11.95 3.31 3.41
N THR A 228 -10.93 3.95 2.84
CA THR A 228 -10.42 3.57 1.51
C THR A 228 -9.93 2.13 1.51
N LYS A 229 -9.12 1.73 2.49
CA LYS A 229 -8.60 0.36 2.56
C LYS A 229 -9.69 -0.70 2.70
N VAL A 230 -10.68 -0.46 3.57
CA VAL A 230 -11.82 -1.36 3.73
C VAL A 230 -12.59 -1.48 2.42
N ARG A 231 -12.89 -0.36 1.74
CA ARG A 231 -13.51 -0.34 0.41
C ARG A 231 -12.72 -1.20 -0.58
N GLN A 232 -11.42 -0.93 -0.74
CA GLN A 232 -10.56 -1.66 -1.69
C GLN A 232 -10.58 -3.17 -1.42
N GLN A 233 -10.42 -3.59 -0.17
CA GLN A 233 -10.37 -5.00 0.19
C GLN A 233 -11.71 -5.71 -0.03
N MET A 234 -12.83 -5.09 0.35
CA MET A 234 -14.15 -5.68 0.14
C MET A 234 -14.46 -5.84 -1.35
N TYR A 235 -14.20 -4.81 -2.16
CA TYR A 235 -14.42 -4.87 -3.60
C TYR A 235 -13.43 -5.78 -4.32
N MET A 236 -12.23 -6.00 -3.78
CA MET A 236 -11.27 -6.98 -4.29
C MET A 236 -11.75 -8.42 -4.07
N VAL A 237 -12.24 -8.73 -2.88
CA VAL A 237 -12.85 -10.05 -2.58
C VAL A 237 -14.05 -10.30 -3.50
N LEU A 238 -14.95 -9.33 -3.64
CA LEU A 238 -16.10 -9.42 -4.53
C LEU A 238 -15.69 -9.51 -6.01
N GLY A 239 -14.71 -8.72 -6.45
CA GLY A 239 -14.20 -8.76 -7.82
C GLY A 239 -13.71 -10.14 -8.26
N ASN A 240 -13.19 -10.93 -7.31
CA ASN A 240 -12.67 -12.28 -7.53
C ASN A 240 -13.72 -13.39 -7.34
N LEU A 241 -14.61 -13.25 -6.35
CA LEU A 241 -15.48 -14.35 -5.91
C LEU A 241 -16.96 -14.15 -6.22
N ALA A 242 -17.44 -12.92 -6.38
CA ALA A 242 -18.85 -12.64 -6.57
C ALA A 242 -19.41 -13.39 -7.78
N PHE A 243 -20.59 -13.98 -7.60
CA PHE A 243 -21.31 -14.74 -8.62
C PHE A 243 -20.56 -15.95 -9.18
N SER A 244 -19.52 -16.42 -8.47
CA SER A 244 -18.87 -17.70 -8.75
C SER A 244 -19.87 -18.86 -8.60
N ASN A 245 -19.50 -20.02 -9.15
CA ASN A 245 -20.32 -21.20 -8.95
C ASN A 245 -20.35 -21.58 -7.46
N ILE A 246 -21.50 -22.06 -7.01
CA ILE A 246 -21.76 -22.42 -5.62
C ILE A 246 -21.38 -23.89 -5.43
N ILE A 247 -20.62 -24.17 -4.38
CA ILE A 247 -20.32 -25.52 -3.94
C ILE A 247 -21.46 -25.95 -3.01
N TYR A 248 -22.22 -26.97 -3.43
CA TYR A 248 -23.34 -27.55 -2.69
C TYR A 248 -23.04 -29.03 -2.43
N GLU A 249 -23.46 -29.56 -1.27
CA GLU A 249 -23.37 -30.99 -0.85
C GLU A 249 -22.36 -31.88 -1.60
N GLU A 250 -21.24 -32.23 -0.95
CA GLU A 250 -20.26 -33.22 -1.48
C GLU A 250 -19.80 -32.93 -2.92
N GLU A 251 -19.34 -31.70 -3.18
CA GLU A 251 -18.68 -31.26 -4.43
C GLU A 251 -19.57 -31.02 -5.65
N LYS A 252 -20.90 -30.92 -5.49
CA LYS A 252 -21.76 -30.48 -6.61
C LYS A 252 -21.56 -28.98 -6.87
N ILE A 253 -21.19 -28.65 -8.11
CA ILE A 253 -21.01 -27.27 -8.57
C ILE A 253 -22.31 -26.80 -9.23
N LEU A 254 -22.96 -25.82 -8.61
CA LEU A 254 -24.16 -25.17 -9.13
C LEU A 254 -23.81 -23.79 -9.70
N GLU A 255 -24.29 -23.46 -10.90
CA GLU A 255 -24.17 -22.10 -11.43
C GLU A 255 -24.98 -21.14 -10.56
N HIS A 256 -24.39 -19.99 -10.21
CA HIS A 256 -25.05 -18.98 -9.40
C HIS A 256 -26.45 -18.60 -9.97
N PRO A 257 -27.54 -18.62 -9.19
CA PRO A 257 -28.90 -18.40 -9.70
C PRO A 257 -29.07 -17.11 -10.49
N PHE A 258 -28.51 -16.00 -9.97
CA PHE A 258 -28.49 -14.72 -10.69
C PHE A 258 -27.81 -14.83 -12.07
N ILE A 259 -26.69 -15.55 -12.19
CA ILE A 259 -25.98 -15.72 -13.46
C ILE A 259 -26.80 -16.58 -14.42
N SER A 260 -27.37 -17.68 -13.93
CA SER A 260 -28.19 -18.57 -14.77
C SER A 260 -29.43 -17.88 -15.32
N ASN A 261 -30.10 -17.07 -14.49
CA ASN A 261 -31.26 -16.27 -14.91
C ASN A 261 -30.84 -15.16 -15.89
N SER A 262 -29.80 -14.40 -15.55
CA SER A 262 -29.28 -13.32 -16.39
C SER A 262 -28.80 -13.82 -17.76
N LYS A 263 -28.21 -15.02 -17.81
CA LYS A 263 -27.81 -15.68 -19.06
C LYS A 263 -29.00 -15.91 -19.98
N LYS A 264 -30.08 -16.51 -19.46
CA LYS A 264 -31.31 -16.77 -20.24
C LYS A 264 -31.92 -15.47 -20.74
N GLU A 265 -32.03 -14.48 -19.86
CA GLU A 265 -32.59 -13.17 -20.20
C GLU A 265 -31.78 -12.44 -21.27
N LEU A 266 -30.45 -12.40 -21.13
CA LEU A 266 -29.57 -11.74 -22.08
C LEU A 266 -29.58 -12.40 -23.47
N ILE A 267 -29.55 -13.73 -23.52
CA ILE A 267 -29.64 -14.48 -24.79
C ILE A 267 -30.98 -14.17 -25.47
N ASN A 268 -32.08 -14.25 -24.72
CA ASN A 268 -33.41 -13.95 -25.25
C ASN A 268 -33.50 -12.51 -25.76
N THR A 269 -32.99 -11.55 -25.00
CA THR A 269 -32.97 -10.12 -25.35
C THR A 269 -32.23 -9.89 -26.68
N ILE A 270 -31.03 -10.44 -26.83
CA ILE A 270 -30.25 -10.24 -28.07
C ILE A 270 -30.86 -11.00 -29.25
N ASN A 271 -31.47 -12.16 -29.01
CA ASN A 271 -32.12 -12.94 -30.06
C ASN A 271 -33.42 -12.28 -30.59
N GLN A 272 -33.99 -11.29 -29.90
CA GLN A 272 -35.06 -10.46 -30.47
C GLN A 272 -34.59 -9.68 -31.70
N TYR A 273 -33.29 -9.38 -31.80
CA TYR A 273 -32.74 -8.55 -32.88
C TYR A 273 -31.96 -9.34 -33.93
N ARG A 274 -31.54 -10.56 -33.59
CA ARG A 274 -30.78 -11.43 -34.50
C ARG A 274 -31.05 -12.92 -34.27
N THR A 275 -30.96 -13.70 -35.34
CA THR A 275 -30.94 -15.17 -35.28
C THR A 275 -29.61 -15.70 -35.82
N ILE A 276 -28.95 -16.60 -35.08
CA ILE A 276 -27.75 -17.32 -35.56
C ILE A 276 -28.21 -18.67 -36.13
N ASN A 277 -28.02 -18.86 -37.43
CA ASN A 277 -28.51 -20.06 -38.13
C ASN A 277 -27.57 -21.27 -37.94
N ASP A 278 -26.31 -21.03 -37.59
CA ASP A 278 -25.33 -22.07 -37.32
C ASP A 278 -25.40 -22.48 -35.84
N ASP A 279 -25.88 -23.70 -35.59
CA ASP A 279 -26.06 -24.25 -34.23
C ASP A 279 -24.75 -24.43 -33.47
N SER A 280 -23.65 -24.77 -34.15
CA SER A 280 -22.35 -24.94 -33.52
C SER A 280 -21.83 -23.60 -33.00
N LYS A 281 -21.85 -22.59 -33.88
CA LYS A 281 -21.48 -21.22 -33.56
C LYS A 281 -22.37 -20.62 -32.48
N ARG A 282 -23.68 -20.88 -32.54
CA ARG A 282 -24.64 -20.42 -31.53
C ARG A 282 -24.29 -20.97 -30.15
N LYS A 283 -24.07 -22.28 -30.03
CA LYS A 283 -23.67 -22.93 -28.77
C LYS A 283 -22.33 -22.41 -28.25
N GLU A 284 -21.34 -22.23 -29.12
CA GLU A 284 -20.04 -21.67 -28.75
C GLU A 284 -20.19 -20.28 -28.09
N ILE A 285 -20.99 -19.41 -28.70
CA ILE A 285 -21.27 -18.07 -28.19
C ILE A 285 -22.06 -18.12 -26.88
N GLU A 286 -23.13 -18.91 -26.83
CA GLU A 286 -24.01 -19.05 -25.65
C GLU A 286 -23.26 -19.62 -24.43
N ASN A 287 -22.24 -20.46 -24.64
CA ASN A 287 -21.40 -21.01 -23.56
C ASN A 287 -20.54 -19.95 -22.85
N GLN A 288 -20.22 -18.84 -23.52
CA GLN A 288 -19.39 -17.77 -22.94
C GLN A 288 -20.20 -16.70 -22.20
N VAL A 289 -21.53 -16.75 -22.27
CA VAL A 289 -22.42 -15.70 -21.72
C VAL A 289 -22.28 -15.56 -20.21
N SER A 290 -22.17 -16.66 -19.47
CA SER A 290 -21.99 -16.60 -18.01
C SER A 290 -20.71 -15.87 -17.62
N ALA A 291 -19.62 -16.08 -18.37
CA ALA A 291 -18.36 -15.37 -18.14
C ALA A 291 -18.48 -13.89 -18.53
N LEU A 292 -19.11 -13.59 -19.66
CA LEU A 292 -19.37 -12.21 -20.09
C LEU A 292 -20.16 -11.41 -19.04
N ILE A 293 -21.21 -11.99 -18.47
CA ILE A 293 -22.01 -11.33 -17.42
C ILE A 293 -21.14 -11.02 -16.20
N ARG A 294 -20.32 -11.97 -15.75
CA ARG A 294 -19.38 -11.77 -14.64
C ARG A 294 -18.36 -10.69 -14.95
N ASP A 295 -17.81 -10.65 -16.16
CA ASP A 295 -16.83 -9.63 -16.57
C ASP A 295 -17.44 -8.21 -16.52
N VAL A 296 -18.66 -8.04 -17.04
CA VAL A 296 -19.38 -6.75 -16.96
C VAL A 296 -19.61 -6.36 -15.50
N ILE A 297 -20.13 -7.26 -14.67
CA ILE A 297 -20.41 -6.92 -13.27
C ILE A 297 -19.13 -6.64 -12.49
N SER A 298 -18.09 -7.44 -12.71
CA SER A 298 -16.79 -7.26 -12.07
C SER A 298 -16.21 -5.87 -12.37
N ILE A 299 -16.24 -5.43 -13.62
CA ILE A 299 -15.73 -4.10 -14.00
C ILE A 299 -16.61 -2.97 -13.44
N PHE A 300 -17.93 -3.03 -13.68
CA PHE A 300 -18.83 -1.91 -13.41
C PHE A 300 -19.24 -1.78 -11.93
N TYR A 301 -19.25 -2.87 -11.17
CA TYR A 301 -19.71 -2.88 -9.78
C TYR A 301 -18.60 -3.13 -8.76
N PHE A 302 -17.46 -3.74 -9.13
CA PHE A 302 -16.42 -4.09 -8.17
C PHE A 302 -15.08 -3.42 -8.45
N ARG A 303 -14.41 -3.76 -9.55
CA ARG A 303 -13.01 -3.40 -9.79
C ARG A 303 -12.76 -1.91 -9.92
N ARG A 304 -13.74 -1.14 -10.41
CA ARG A 304 -13.66 0.33 -10.42
C ARG A 304 -13.61 0.94 -9.01
N TYR A 305 -14.25 0.28 -8.03
CA TYR A 305 -14.22 0.62 -6.60
C TYR A 305 -13.04 -0.02 -5.86
N ILE A 306 -12.06 -0.60 -6.54
CA ILE A 306 -10.77 -0.95 -5.93
C ILE A 306 -9.74 0.16 -6.18
N GLN A 307 -9.93 0.96 -7.23
CA GLN A 307 -9.02 2.05 -7.56
C GLN A 307 -9.15 3.21 -6.56
N GLU A 308 -8.08 3.99 -6.42
CA GLU A 308 -8.03 5.24 -5.66
C GLU A 308 -7.29 6.30 -6.51
N PRO A 309 -7.97 7.34 -7.02
CA PRO A 309 -9.42 7.61 -6.92
C PRO A 309 -10.30 6.52 -7.56
N ILE A 310 -11.59 6.48 -7.17
CA ILE A 310 -12.57 5.55 -7.75
C ILE A 310 -12.69 5.83 -9.26
N VAL A 311 -12.66 4.77 -10.07
CA VAL A 311 -12.87 4.91 -11.52
C VAL A 311 -14.36 5.12 -11.80
N GLU A 312 -14.65 6.19 -12.53
CA GLU A 312 -15.94 6.59 -13.04
C GLU A 312 -16.09 6.12 -14.50
N TYR A 313 -17.33 6.08 -14.98
CA TYR A 313 -17.59 5.88 -16.40
C TYR A 313 -18.70 6.81 -16.88
N THR A 314 -18.57 7.30 -18.11
CA THR A 314 -19.53 8.22 -18.72
C THR A 314 -19.82 7.80 -20.16
N TRP A 315 -21.09 7.86 -20.53
CA TRP A 315 -21.54 7.69 -21.90
C TRP A 315 -21.57 9.05 -22.59
N ILE A 316 -20.91 9.16 -23.74
CA ILE A 316 -20.91 10.41 -24.49
C ILE A 316 -22.27 10.61 -25.16
N GLU A 317 -22.85 11.78 -24.95
CA GLU A 317 -24.16 12.14 -25.49
C GLU A 317 -24.12 12.30 -27.02
N ASN A 318 -25.28 12.08 -27.65
CA ASN A 318 -25.50 12.37 -29.05
C ASN A 318 -25.30 13.88 -29.33
N ASN A 319 -24.76 14.21 -30.50
CA ASN A 319 -24.43 15.55 -31.00
C ASN A 319 -23.29 16.28 -30.27
N LYS A 320 -22.52 15.59 -29.41
CA LYS A 320 -21.27 16.16 -28.87
C LYS A 320 -20.18 16.20 -29.94
N PRO A 321 -19.36 17.27 -30.03
CA PRO A 321 -18.19 17.28 -30.89
C PRO A 321 -17.24 16.13 -30.56
N ILE A 322 -16.58 15.59 -31.58
CA ILE A 322 -15.57 14.54 -31.39
C ILE A 322 -14.34 15.11 -30.67
N ASP A 323 -13.96 14.43 -29.59
CA ASP A 323 -12.71 14.69 -28.85
C ASP A 323 -11.82 13.44 -28.86
N PRO A 324 -10.73 13.43 -29.66
CA PRO A 324 -9.81 12.29 -29.73
C PRO A 324 -9.08 11.95 -28.42
N LEU A 325 -9.08 12.86 -27.43
CA LEU A 325 -8.49 12.56 -26.13
C LEU A 325 -9.35 11.56 -25.37
N THR A 326 -10.67 11.72 -25.44
CA THR A 326 -11.66 10.95 -24.67
C THR A 326 -12.42 9.92 -25.50
N MET A 327 -12.34 9.98 -26.83
CA MET A 327 -13.13 9.17 -27.75
C MET A 327 -12.25 8.44 -28.77
N ASP A 328 -12.66 7.21 -29.11
CA ASP A 328 -12.15 6.40 -30.20
C ASP A 328 -13.29 6.02 -31.16
N GLY A 329 -13.01 5.96 -32.45
CA GLY A 329 -13.95 5.51 -33.47
C GLY A 329 -13.35 5.53 -34.86
N ILE A 330 -14.19 5.45 -35.89
CA ILE A 330 -13.76 5.38 -37.29
C ILE A 330 -13.99 6.75 -37.93
N TRP A 331 -12.96 7.59 -37.91
CA TRP A 331 -12.92 8.86 -38.63
C TRP A 331 -11.52 9.11 -39.19
N ASN A 332 -11.44 9.94 -40.23
CA ASN A 332 -10.16 10.40 -40.80
C ASN A 332 -9.63 11.57 -39.95
N ASP A 333 -8.43 12.07 -40.29
CA ASP A 333 -7.78 13.17 -39.54
C ASP A 333 -8.61 14.49 -39.52
N ASP A 334 -9.53 14.67 -40.47
CA ASP A 334 -10.48 15.80 -40.51
C ASP A 334 -11.69 15.56 -39.59
N ILE A 335 -11.55 15.94 -38.32
CA ILE A 335 -12.55 15.76 -37.25
C ILE A 335 -13.38 17.01 -36.92
N GLY A 336 -13.05 18.18 -37.50
CA GLY A 336 -13.52 19.49 -37.02
C GLY A 336 -15.04 19.66 -36.92
N ASP A 337 -15.80 19.05 -37.83
CA ASP A 337 -17.27 19.13 -37.87
C ASP A 337 -17.96 17.82 -37.48
N LEU A 338 -17.20 16.80 -37.05
CA LEU A 338 -17.77 15.51 -36.69
C LEU A 338 -18.39 15.56 -35.29
N VAL A 339 -19.58 14.97 -35.19
CA VAL A 339 -20.31 14.84 -33.93
C VAL A 339 -20.61 13.38 -33.64
N VAL A 340 -20.74 13.06 -32.36
CA VAL A 340 -21.13 11.74 -31.89
C VAL A 340 -22.58 11.46 -32.30
N LYS A 341 -22.79 10.46 -33.16
CA LYS A 341 -24.12 9.89 -33.41
C LYS A 341 -24.53 8.89 -32.33
N PHE A 342 -23.56 8.10 -31.86
CA PHE A 342 -23.82 7.05 -30.88
C PHE A 342 -22.57 6.65 -30.09
N CYS A 343 -22.72 6.43 -28.78
CA CYS A 343 -21.66 5.93 -27.90
C CYS A 343 -21.94 4.46 -27.53
N SER A 344 -21.15 3.54 -28.07
CA SER A 344 -21.34 2.09 -27.91
C SER A 344 -20.61 1.48 -26.72
N PHE A 345 -19.57 2.16 -26.24
CA PHE A 345 -18.82 1.79 -25.04
C PHE A 345 -18.41 3.05 -24.26
N PRO A 346 -18.50 3.07 -22.92
CA PRO A 346 -18.31 4.31 -22.17
C PRO A 346 -16.83 4.68 -22.04
N LEU A 347 -16.58 5.96 -21.77
CA LEU A 347 -15.31 6.47 -21.26
C LEU A 347 -15.12 5.95 -19.84
N PHE A 348 -13.94 5.45 -19.48
CA PHE A 348 -13.55 5.16 -18.10
C PHE A 348 -12.38 6.05 -17.69
N GLY A 349 -12.48 6.64 -16.50
CA GLY A 349 -11.41 7.47 -15.96
C GLY A 349 -11.65 7.91 -14.52
N THR A 350 -10.75 8.71 -13.97
CA THR A 350 -10.93 9.36 -12.66
C THR A 350 -11.01 10.87 -12.86
N GLU A 351 -11.82 11.52 -12.05
CA GLU A 351 -11.99 12.99 -12.06
C GLU A 351 -12.39 13.50 -13.45
N LEU A 352 -13.36 12.84 -14.10
CA LEU A 352 -13.76 13.11 -15.49
C LEU A 352 -14.27 14.53 -15.73
N GLU A 353 -14.73 15.20 -14.67
CA GLU A 353 -15.21 16.59 -14.71
C GLU A 353 -14.07 17.62 -14.56
N ASN A 354 -12.86 17.20 -14.16
CA ASN A 354 -11.72 18.07 -13.92
C ASN A 354 -10.60 17.80 -14.94
N LEU A 355 -10.55 18.59 -16.00
CA LEU A 355 -9.60 18.42 -17.11
C LEU A 355 -8.12 18.40 -16.68
N ASP A 356 -7.75 19.11 -15.60
CA ASP A 356 -6.36 19.17 -15.12
C ASP A 356 -5.93 17.92 -14.34
N LYS A 357 -6.90 17.18 -13.78
CA LYS A 357 -6.67 15.98 -12.97
C LYS A 357 -7.18 14.70 -13.61
N MET A 358 -7.89 14.83 -14.74
CA MET A 358 -8.49 13.74 -15.45
C MET A 358 -7.44 12.69 -15.83
N LYS A 359 -7.68 11.45 -15.42
CA LYS A 359 -6.89 10.29 -15.86
C LYS A 359 -7.78 9.32 -16.61
N ILE A 360 -7.51 9.14 -17.89
CA ILE A 360 -8.25 8.23 -18.77
C ILE A 360 -7.68 6.82 -18.64
N TYR A 361 -8.56 5.85 -18.40
CA TYR A 361 -8.23 4.42 -18.42
C TYR A 361 -8.53 3.81 -19.79
N THR A 362 -9.71 4.09 -20.33
CA THR A 362 -10.12 3.71 -21.69
C THR A 362 -11.03 4.78 -22.28
N ARG A 363 -10.83 5.12 -23.54
CA ARG A 363 -11.69 6.06 -24.28
C ARG A 363 -13.07 5.47 -24.56
N ALA A 364 -14.06 6.36 -24.73
CA ALA A 364 -15.37 5.97 -25.22
C ALA A 364 -15.27 5.46 -26.66
N ARG A 365 -16.08 4.46 -27.03
CA ARG A 365 -16.22 4.03 -28.43
C ARG A 365 -17.43 4.72 -29.03
N VAL A 366 -17.20 5.56 -30.04
CA VAL A 366 -18.26 6.38 -30.65
C VAL A 366 -18.33 6.19 -32.17
N ILE A 367 -19.50 6.48 -32.73
CA ILE A 367 -19.79 6.48 -34.17
C ILE A 367 -20.15 7.90 -34.56
N THR A 368 -19.61 8.36 -35.69
CA THR A 368 -19.81 9.70 -36.25
C THR A 368 -20.75 9.73 -37.43
#